data_AF-A0A139DIR5-F1
#
_entry.id   AF-A0A139DIR5-F1
#
_cell.length_a   1.000
_cell.length_b   1.000
_cell.length_c   1.000
_cell.angle_alpha   90.00
_cell.angle_beta   90.00
_cell.angle_gamma   90.00
#
_symmetry.space_group_name_H-M   'P 1'
#
loop_
_entity.id
_entity.type
_entity.pdbx_description
1 polymer ?
#
loop_
_entity_poly.entity_id
_entity_poly.type
_entity_poly.pdbx_seq_one_letter_code
_entity_poly.pdbx_strand_id
1 'polypeptide(L)' 'MRSANCLKAENIYYIGDLIQRTEVELLKTPNLGKKSLTEIKDVLASRGLSLGMRLDNWPPASLRGDDRVLGG' A
#
# COMPACT_ATOMS: atom_id res chain seq x y z
N MET A 1 -18.66 -1.94 -3.08
CA MET A 1 -17.32 -2.15 -3.67
C MET A 1 -16.62 -0.80 -3.76
N ARG A 2 -15.82 -0.41 -2.75
CA ARG A 2 -15.15 0.91 -2.74
C ARG A 2 -13.69 0.87 -2.28
N SER A 3 -13.27 -0.10 -1.47
CA SER A 3 -11.88 -0.18 -0.96
C SER A 3 -10.83 -0.39 -2.06
N ALA A 4 -11.15 -1.17 -3.11
CA ALA A 4 -10.22 -1.45 -4.21
C ALA A 4 -9.92 -0.24 -5.11
N ASN A 5 -10.91 0.63 -5.36
CA ASN A 5 -10.71 1.83 -6.20
C ASN A 5 -9.88 2.91 -5.48
N CYS A 6 -9.85 2.89 -4.15
CA CYS A 6 -9.18 3.91 -3.35
C CYS A 6 -7.69 3.64 -3.18
N LEU A 7 -7.31 2.36 -3.10
CA LEU A 7 -5.91 1.94 -3.16
C LEU A 7 -5.33 2.19 -4.56
N LYS A 8 -6.13 1.98 -5.61
CA LYS A 8 -5.77 2.31 -7.00
C LYS A 8 -5.55 3.82 -7.20
N ALA A 9 -6.38 4.65 -6.58
CA ALA A 9 -6.25 6.12 -6.63
C ALA A 9 -4.99 6.65 -5.90
N GLU A 10 -4.56 5.97 -4.83
CA GLU A 10 -3.31 6.29 -4.11
C GLU A 10 -2.06 5.66 -4.76
N ASN A 11 -2.23 4.98 -5.90
CA ASN A 11 -1.18 4.25 -6.62
C ASN A 11 -0.50 3.15 -5.76
N ILE A 12 -1.24 2.58 -4.79
CA ILE A 12 -0.77 1.52 -3.91
C ILE A 12 -1.18 0.18 -4.54
N TYR A 13 -0.25 -0.46 -5.25
CA TYR A 13 -0.48 -1.75 -5.89
C TYR A 13 0.16 -2.90 -5.13
N TYR A 14 1.22 -2.59 -4.38
CA TYR A 14 2.01 -3.57 -3.66
C TYR A 14 2.10 -3.20 -2.19
N ILE A 15 2.43 -4.22 -1.38
CA ILE A 15 2.76 -4.03 0.04
C ILE A 15 3.89 -3.02 0.20
N GLY A 16 4.85 -2.97 -0.73
CA GLY A 16 5.94 -1.99 -0.71
C GLY A 16 5.48 -0.54 -0.80
N ASP A 17 4.44 -0.26 -1.60
CA ASP A 17 3.84 1.09 -1.67
C ASP A 17 3.08 1.40 -0.39
N LEU A 18 2.40 0.40 0.18
CA LEU A 18 1.62 0.54 1.41
C LEU A 18 2.49 0.83 2.63
N ILE A 19 3.60 0.10 2.80
CA ILE A 19 4.48 0.28 3.97
C ILE A 19 5.25 1.60 3.93
N GLN A 20 5.44 2.19 2.75
CA GLN A 20 6.05 3.51 2.61
C GLN A 20 5.12 4.65 3.02
N ARG A 21 3.80 4.41 3.07
CA ARG A 21 2.85 5.39 3.57
C ARG A 21 2.78 5.35 5.08
N THR A 22 2.57 6.54 5.64
CA THR A 22 2.41 6.69 7.08
C THR A 22 0.96 6.42 7.50
N GLU A 23 0.78 6.03 8.76
CA GLU A 23 -0.54 5.86 9.37
C GLU A 23 -1.43 7.10 9.23
N VAL A 24 -0.82 8.30 9.33
CA VAL A 24 -1.52 9.58 9.19
C VAL A 24 -2.02 9.80 7.77
N GLU A 25 -1.24 9.44 6.75
CA GLU A 25 -1.66 9.55 5.35
C GLU A 25 -2.79 8.58 5.02
N LEU A 26 -2.67 7.34 5.48
CA LEU A 26 -3.72 6.34 5.29
C LEU A 26 -5.02 6.72 6.01
N LEU A 27 -4.94 7.33 7.21
CA LEU A 27 -6.11 7.85 7.92
C LEU A 27 -6.73 9.09 7.27
N LYS A 28 -5.95 9.88 6.52
CA LYS A 28 -6.47 11.01 5.74
C LYS A 28 -7.24 10.55 4.52
N THR A 29 -6.97 9.34 4.01
CA THR A 29 -7.72 8.77 2.91
C THR A 29 -9.13 8.44 3.39
N PRO A 30 -10.20 9.06 2.85
CA PRO A 30 -11.57 8.91 3.34
C PRO A 30 -12.14 7.48 3.22
N ASN A 31 -11.41 6.59 2.57
CA ASN A 31 -11.80 5.20 2.31
C ASN A 31 -11.05 4.18 3.19
N LEU A 32 -10.08 4.63 3.99
CA LEU A 32 -9.33 3.82 4.95
C LEU A 32 -9.74 4.22 6.36
N GLY A 33 -10.64 3.43 6.95
CA GLY A 33 -11.07 3.63 8.33
C GLY A 33 -10.08 3.05 9.35
N LYS A 34 -10.25 3.44 10.62
CA LYS A 34 -9.46 2.88 11.75
C LYS A 34 -9.43 1.35 11.76
N LYS A 35 -10.55 0.70 11.41
CA LYS A 35 -10.63 -0.77 11.35
C LYS A 35 -9.71 -1.37 10.28
N SER A 36 -9.78 -0.85 9.05
CA SER A 36 -8.93 -1.29 7.93
C SER A 36 -7.46 -0.99 8.18
N LEU A 37 -7.15 0.14 8.82
CA LEU A 37 -5.79 0.47 9.22
C LEU A 37 -5.22 -0.54 10.24
N THR A 38 -6.02 -0.91 11.25
CA THR A 38 -5.60 -1.93 12.22
C THR A 38 -5.34 -3.28 11.53
N GLU A 39 -6.22 -3.70 10.60
CA GLU A 39 -6.01 -4.92 9.83
C GLU A 39 -4.73 -4.87 9.00
N ILE A 40 -4.46 -3.74 8.32
CA ILE A 40 -3.21 -3.54 7.57
C ILE A 40 -2.00 -3.65 8.51
N LYS A 41 -2.02 -2.96 9.65
CA LYS A 41 -0.93 -3.00 10.63
C LYS A 41 -0.71 -4.41 11.17
N ASP A 42 -1.76 -5.15 11.46
CA ASP A 42 -1.67 -6.52 11.98
C ASP A 42 -1.06 -7.47 10.93
N VAL A 43 -1.51 -7.38 9.68
CA VAL A 43 -0.94 -8.16 8.56
C VAL A 43 0.53 -7.81 8.32
N LEU A 44 0.89 -6.53 8.44
CA LEU A 44 2.29 -6.10 8.33
C LEU A 44 3.12 -6.62 9.50
N ALA A 45 2.63 -6.49 10.72
CA ALA A 45 3.31 -6.97 11.93
C ALA A 45 3.52 -8.49 11.89
N SER A 46 2.54 -9.25 11.40
CA SER A 46 2.63 -10.70 11.17
C SER A 46 3.78 -11.08 10.22
N ARG A 47 4.15 -10.18 9.31
CA ARG A 47 5.28 -10.34 8.37
C ARG A 47 6.57 -9.66 8.83
N GLY A 48 6.57 -9.04 10.02
CA GLY A 48 7.71 -8.26 10.54
C GLY A 48 7.90 -6.90 9.85
N LEU A 49 6.84 -6.37 9.22
CA LEU A 49 6.83 -5.07 8.54
C LEU A 49 6.06 -4.03 9.35
N SER A 50 6.23 -2.75 9.01
CA SER A 50 5.54 -1.63 9.66
C SER A 50 5.22 -0.53 8.65
N LEU A 51 4.23 0.32 8.97
CA LEU A 51 3.92 1.51 8.18
C LEU A 51 4.98 2.60 8.40
N GLY A 52 5.21 3.44 7.38
CA GLY A 52 6.27 4.44 7.38
C GLY A 52 7.67 3.88 7.17
N MET A 53 7.81 2.64 6.69
CA MET A 53 9.11 2.08 6.31
C MET A 53 9.56 2.67 4.99
N ARG A 54 10.79 3.20 4.96
CA ARG A 54 11.42 3.63 3.72
C ARG A 54 12.10 2.43 3.08
N LEU A 55 11.65 2.06 1.88
CA LEU A 55 12.30 1.03 1.08
C LEU A 55 13.32 1.69 0.15
N ASP A 56 14.59 1.37 0.33
CA ASP A 56 15.61 1.72 -0.65
C ASP A 56 15.49 0.77 -1.86
N ASN A 57 15.56 1.32 -3.08
CA ASN A 57 15.47 0.56 -4.34
C ASN A 57 14.08 -0.06 -4.64
N TRP A 58 13.01 0.55 -4.14
CA TRP A 58 11.63 0.21 -4.51
C TRP A 58 11.09 1.16 -5.60
N PRO A 59 10.34 0.66 -6.61
CA PRO A 59 10.02 -0.75 -6.89
C PRO A 59 11.22 -1.50 -7.51
N PRO A 60 11.48 -2.77 -7.14
CA PRO A 60 12.58 -3.55 -7.69
C PRO A 60 12.38 -3.80 -9.19
N ALA A 61 13.47 -3.98 -9.94
CA ALA A 61 13.44 -4.15 -11.39
C ALA A 61 12.51 -5.30 -11.86
N SER A 62 12.34 -6.35 -11.06
CA SER A 62 11.43 -7.47 -11.32
C SER A 62 9.95 -7.05 -11.37
N LEU A 63 9.60 -6.00 -10.61
CA LEU A 63 8.25 -5.42 -10.56
C LEU A 63 7.99 -4.43 -11.72
N ARG A 64 9.05 -3.91 -12.37
CA ARG A 64 8.93 -3.07 -13.58
C ARG A 64 8.42 -3.83 -14.81
N GLY A 65 8.33 -5.16 -14.74
CA GLY A 65 7.83 -6.01 -15.83
C GLY A 65 6.31 -6.23 -15.85
N ASP A 66 5.58 -5.82 -14.80
CA ASP A 66 4.11 -5.94 -14.74
C ASP A 66 3.41 -4.70 -15.36
N ASP A 67 3.96 -4.20 -16.48
CA ASP A 67 3.34 -3.15 -17.30
C ASP A 67 2.06 -3.64 -18.02
N ARG A 68 1.76 -4.95 -17.93
CA ARG A 68 0.53 -5.54 -18.47
C ARG A 68 -0.77 -5.02 -17.84
N VAL A 69 -0.71 -4.27 -16.74
CA VAL A 69 -1.90 -3.68 -16.11
C VAL A 69 -2.11 -2.20 -16.49
N LEU A 70 -1.14 -1.56 -17.17
CA LEU A 70 -1.20 -0.14 -17.57
C LEU A 70 -1.06 0.11 -19.08
N GLY A 71 -1.12 -0.95 -19.90
CA GLY A 71 -1.15 -0.86 -21.37
C GLY A 71 -2.29 -1.67 -21.96
N GLY A 72 -3.47 -1.07 -22.07
CA GLY A 72 -4.63 -1.59 -22.79
C GLY A 72 -5.59 -0.45 -23.13
#